data_AF-A0AAU4UU13-F1
#
_entry.id   AF-A0AAU4UU13-F1
#
_cell.length_a   1.000
_cell.length_b   1.000
_cell.length_c   1.000
_cell.angle_alpha   90.00
_cell.angle_beta   90.00
_cell.angle_gamma   90.00
#
_symmetry.space_group_name_H-M   'P 1'
#
loop_
_entity.id
_entity.type
_entity.pdbx_description
1 polymer ?
#
loop_
_entity_poly.entity_id
_entity_poly.type
_entity_poly.pdbx_seq_one_letter_code
_entity_poly.pdbx_strand_id
1 'polypeptide(L)'
;MRRGPRRLLDLDTKRDAVARQAHAEWRAWNDFARAFPPGRPMHELRWEYNSVHGLGPDDRFRGTYEQQDVIRAISANPEVAALVVDKGDPIRWFAEPEDVYVRRLSAEVNPSDALLTLDGRWLDISSDVFDEETKTDGSSYFEYADDYLRRVPDDCYLVRVRFHN
;
A
#
# COMPACT_ATOMS: atom_id res chain seq x y z
N MET A 1 24.37 -0.85 -28.40
CA MET A 1 23.04 -0.31 -28.02
C MET A 1 23.23 0.71 -26.92
N ARG A 2 22.98 2.01 -27.18
CA ARG A 2 23.01 3.03 -26.13
C ARG A 2 21.70 2.92 -25.33
N ARG A 3 21.78 2.60 -24.05
CA ARG A 3 20.64 2.68 -23.13
C ARG A 3 20.38 4.18 -22.88
N GLY A 4 19.18 4.66 -23.19
CA GLY A 4 18.81 6.07 -22.93
C GLY A 4 18.77 6.37 -21.43
N PRO A 5 18.72 7.66 -21.02
CA PRO A 5 18.83 8.09 -19.62
C PRO A 5 17.86 7.38 -18.67
N ARG A 6 16.61 7.12 -19.09
CA ARG A 6 15.61 6.39 -18.29
C ARG A 6 16.09 4.99 -17.91
N ARG A 7 16.70 4.26 -18.86
CA ARG A 7 17.18 2.88 -18.64
C ARG A 7 18.39 2.79 -17.71
N LEU A 8 19.06 3.91 -17.42
CA LEU A 8 20.14 3.95 -16.43
C LEU A 8 19.61 3.91 -14.99
N LEU A 9 18.33 4.23 -14.78
CA LEU A 9 17.73 4.31 -13.45
C LEU A 9 17.30 2.95 -12.90
N ASP A 10 17.25 1.92 -13.75
CA ASP A 10 16.93 0.53 -13.40
C ASP A 10 15.74 0.40 -12.43
N LEU A 11 14.62 1.01 -12.83
CA LEU A 11 13.41 1.10 -12.01
C LEU A 11 12.81 -0.28 -11.69
N ASP A 12 13.12 -1.29 -12.50
CA ASP A 12 12.57 -2.65 -12.38
C ASP A 12 13.24 -3.44 -11.25
N THR A 13 14.56 -3.32 -11.07
CA THR A 13 15.27 -4.04 -10.00
C THR A 13 14.70 -3.76 -8.61
N LYS A 14 14.32 -2.51 -8.33
CA LYS A 14 13.71 -2.14 -7.05
C LYS A 14 12.28 -2.66 -6.92
N ARG A 15 11.49 -2.60 -7.99
CA ARG A 15 10.13 -3.17 -8.03
C ARG A 15 10.17 -4.66 -7.75
N ASP A 16 11.06 -5.39 -8.43
CA ASP A 16 11.18 -6.84 -8.27
C ASP A 16 11.61 -7.23 -6.84
N ALA A 17 12.49 -6.44 -6.23
CA ALA A 17 12.88 -6.65 -4.83
C ALA A 17 11.70 -6.44 -3.88
N VAL A 18 10.93 -5.37 -4.05
CA VAL A 18 9.73 -5.09 -3.25
C VAL A 18 8.64 -6.11 -3.50
N ALA A 19 8.42 -6.55 -4.74
CA ALA A 19 7.46 -7.57 -5.08
C ALA A 19 7.76 -8.90 -4.36
N ARG A 20 9.03 -9.33 -4.36
CA ARG A 20 9.46 -10.54 -3.63
C ARG A 20 9.24 -10.41 -2.13
N GLN A 21 9.58 -9.26 -1.56
CA GLN A 21 9.36 -8.99 -0.14
C GLN A 21 7.86 -9.00 0.19
N ALA A 22 7.03 -8.31 -0.61
CA ALA A 22 5.58 -8.26 -0.44
C ALA A 22 4.94 -9.66 -0.51
N HIS A 23 5.39 -10.51 -1.43
CA HIS A 23 4.96 -11.92 -1.49
C HIS A 23 5.29 -12.66 -0.18
N ALA A 24 6.51 -12.52 0.33
CA ALA A 24 6.93 -13.18 1.57
C ALA A 24 6.13 -12.68 2.78
N GLU A 25 5.94 -11.36 2.90
CA GLU A 25 5.15 -10.74 3.97
C GLU A 25 3.69 -11.18 3.94
N TRP A 26 3.04 -11.12 2.77
CA TRP A 26 1.65 -11.52 2.60
C TRP A 26 1.44 -12.97 3.01
N ARG A 27 2.33 -13.87 2.58
CA ARG A 27 2.27 -15.29 2.94
C ARG A 27 2.50 -15.52 4.43
N ALA A 28 3.53 -14.89 5.00
CA ALA A 28 3.83 -15.02 6.42
C ALA A 28 2.64 -14.58 7.30
N TRP A 29 2.00 -13.45 6.97
CA TRP A 29 0.79 -13.03 7.66
C TRP A 29 -0.37 -14.02 7.47
N ASN A 30 -0.65 -14.44 6.23
CA ASN A 30 -1.78 -15.32 5.95
C ASN A 30 -1.61 -16.72 6.57
N ASP A 31 -0.41 -17.28 6.55
CA ASP A 31 -0.11 -18.57 7.18
C ASP A 31 -0.26 -18.49 8.70
N PHE A 32 0.17 -17.38 9.32
CA PHE A 32 -0.07 -17.12 10.74
C PHE A 32 -1.57 -16.97 11.05
N ALA A 33 -2.27 -16.10 10.32
CA ALA A 33 -3.65 -15.72 10.60
C ALA A 33 -4.64 -16.89 10.44
N ARG A 34 -4.33 -17.86 9.56
CA ARG A 34 -5.14 -19.07 9.34
C ARG A 34 -5.30 -19.97 10.58
N ALA A 35 -4.45 -19.82 11.59
CA ALA A 35 -4.55 -20.59 12.84
C ALA A 35 -5.64 -20.05 13.79
N PHE A 36 -6.24 -18.90 13.49
CA PHE A 36 -7.19 -18.21 14.34
C PHE A 36 -8.53 -17.97 13.63
N PRO A 37 -9.62 -17.74 14.38
CA PRO A 37 -10.84 -17.21 13.78
C PRO A 37 -10.57 -15.93 12.96
N PRO A 38 -11.26 -15.71 11.83
CA PRO A 38 -11.08 -14.51 11.01
C PRO A 38 -11.24 -13.24 11.85
N GLY A 39 -10.19 -12.43 11.87
CA GLY A 39 -10.23 -11.10 12.48
C GLY A 39 -11.03 -10.13 11.62
N ARG A 40 -11.57 -9.10 12.25
CA ARG A 40 -12.26 -7.97 11.64
C ARG A 40 -11.36 -6.74 11.64
N PRO A 41 -11.27 -6.02 10.51
CA PRO A 41 -10.56 -4.75 10.43
C PRO A 41 -10.99 -3.74 11.50
N MET A 42 -10.04 -2.93 11.96
CA MET A 42 -10.25 -1.91 12.98
C MET A 42 -11.35 -0.92 12.58
N HIS A 43 -11.36 -0.46 11.33
CA HIS A 43 -12.35 0.52 10.86
C HIS A 43 -13.80 -0.01 10.88
N GLU A 44 -14.01 -1.30 10.58
CA GLU A 44 -15.34 -1.92 10.64
C GLU A 44 -15.84 -2.02 12.08
N LEU A 45 -14.98 -2.50 12.98
CA LEU A 45 -15.30 -2.56 14.40
C LEU A 45 -15.54 -1.16 14.97
N ARG A 46 -14.81 -0.15 14.48
CA ARG A 46 -14.99 1.23 14.94
C ARG A 46 -16.34 1.78 14.51
N TRP A 47 -16.74 1.52 13.27
CA TRP A 47 -18.05 1.91 12.76
C TRP A 47 -19.18 1.32 13.61
N GLU A 48 -19.12 0.02 13.89
CA GLU A 48 -20.11 -0.68 14.70
C GLU A 48 -20.13 -0.20 16.15
N TYR A 49 -18.95 -0.02 16.77
CA TYR A 49 -18.85 0.52 18.12
C TYR A 49 -19.49 1.92 18.22
N ASN A 50 -19.19 2.80 17.26
CA ASN A 50 -19.73 4.15 17.24
C ASN A 50 -21.26 4.18 17.01
N SER A 51 -21.83 3.20 16.30
CA SER A 51 -23.28 3.15 16.06
C SER A 51 -24.08 2.80 17.33
N VAL A 52 -23.46 2.08 18.27
CA VAL A 52 -24.07 1.69 19.55
C VAL A 52 -23.74 2.67 20.67
N HIS A 53 -22.51 3.17 20.73
CA HIS A 53 -21.99 3.94 21.85
C HIS A 53 -21.80 5.45 21.56
N GLY A 54 -22.07 5.88 20.33
CA GLY A 54 -21.73 7.22 19.85
C GLY A 54 -20.22 7.39 19.66
N LEU A 55 -19.80 8.62 19.31
CA LEU A 55 -18.38 8.94 19.24
C LEU A 55 -17.78 8.93 20.64
N GLY A 56 -17.04 7.86 20.96
CA GLY A 56 -16.37 7.68 22.24
C GLY A 56 -14.84 7.82 22.17
N PRO A 57 -14.18 7.94 23.33
CA PRO A 57 -12.71 7.98 23.41
C PRO A 57 -12.07 6.69 22.90
N ASP A 58 -10.94 6.84 22.20
CA ASP A 58 -10.29 5.77 21.42
C ASP A 58 -9.88 4.54 22.23
N ASP A 59 -9.54 4.71 23.52
CA ASP A 59 -8.96 3.62 24.33
C ASP A 59 -9.96 2.47 24.59
N ARG A 60 -11.26 2.78 24.74
CA ARG A 60 -12.29 1.74 24.93
C ARG A 60 -12.46 0.89 23.68
N PHE A 61 -12.42 1.52 22.52
CA PHE A 61 -12.50 0.83 21.24
C PHE A 61 -11.23 -0.01 20.97
N ARG A 62 -10.05 0.54 21.26
CA ARG A 62 -8.77 -0.15 21.07
C ARG A 62 -8.74 -1.48 21.83
N GLY A 63 -9.23 -1.49 23.08
CA GLY A 63 -9.37 -2.72 23.86
C GLY A 63 -10.26 -3.78 23.20
N THR A 64 -11.31 -3.40 22.48
CA THR A 64 -12.16 -4.34 21.72
C THR A 64 -11.40 -4.93 20.53
N TYR A 65 -10.65 -4.12 19.78
CA TYR A 65 -9.84 -4.59 18.66
C TYR A 65 -8.73 -5.55 19.12
N GLU A 66 -8.09 -5.23 20.26
CA GLU A 66 -7.02 -6.03 20.87
C GLU A 66 -7.51 -7.36 21.45
N GLN A 67 -8.82 -7.54 21.67
CA GLN A 67 -9.39 -8.80 22.17
C GLN A 67 -9.50 -9.90 21.10
N GLN A 68 -9.38 -9.56 19.83
CA GLN A 68 -9.44 -10.54 18.74
C GLN A 68 -8.29 -11.54 18.85
N ASP A 69 -8.59 -12.84 18.72
CA ASP A 69 -7.61 -13.92 18.94
C ASP A 69 -6.34 -13.75 18.10
N VAL A 70 -6.50 -13.41 16.81
CA VAL A 70 -5.38 -13.15 15.90
C VAL A 70 -4.52 -11.96 16.36
N ILE A 71 -5.13 -10.90 16.91
CA ILE A 71 -4.41 -9.71 17.38
C ILE A 71 -3.67 -10.01 18.69
N ARG A 72 -4.30 -10.72 19.62
CA ARG A 72 -3.64 -11.18 20.85
C ARG A 72 -2.45 -12.08 20.56
N ALA A 73 -2.59 -12.96 19.57
CA ALA A 73 -1.56 -13.93 19.20
C ALA A 73 -0.29 -13.27 18.62
N ILE A 74 -0.38 -12.06 18.04
CA ILE A 74 0.79 -11.32 17.55
C ILE A 74 1.82 -11.13 18.67
N SER A 75 1.38 -10.80 19.88
CA SER A 75 2.29 -10.58 21.03
C SER A 75 3.08 -11.83 21.43
N ALA A 76 2.58 -13.02 21.11
CA ALA A 76 3.24 -14.29 21.37
C ALA A 76 4.18 -14.74 20.23
N ASN A 77 4.20 -14.02 19.10
CA ASN A 77 5.02 -14.34 17.93
C ASN A 77 5.88 -13.14 17.51
N PRO A 78 7.15 -13.07 17.96
CA PRO A 78 8.02 -11.92 17.68
C PRO A 78 8.27 -11.65 16.19
N GLU A 79 8.30 -12.70 15.36
CA GLU A 79 8.51 -12.55 13.91
C GLU A 79 7.31 -11.87 13.26
N VAL A 80 6.09 -12.27 13.65
CA VAL A 80 4.86 -11.63 13.17
C VAL A 80 4.71 -10.22 13.76
N ALA A 81 5.09 -10.01 15.02
CA ALA A 81 5.09 -8.68 15.61
C ALA A 81 6.00 -7.72 14.84
N ALA A 82 7.20 -8.16 14.46
CA ALA A 82 8.12 -7.36 13.63
C ALA A 82 7.56 -7.10 12.23
N LEU A 83 6.86 -8.07 11.64
CA LEU A 83 6.20 -7.93 10.33
C LEU A 83 5.12 -6.82 10.35
N VAL A 84 4.37 -6.71 11.46
CA VAL A 84 3.17 -5.85 11.52
C VAL A 84 3.34 -4.56 12.33
N VAL A 85 4.51 -4.31 12.92
CA VAL A 85 4.71 -3.20 13.88
C VAL A 85 4.33 -1.82 13.32
N ASP A 86 4.64 -1.56 12.05
CA ASP A 86 4.34 -0.29 11.38
C ASP A 86 3.00 -0.33 10.60
N LYS A 87 2.24 -1.42 10.74
CA LYS A 87 0.96 -1.63 10.06
C LYS A 87 -0.14 -1.38 11.07
N GLY A 88 -0.63 -0.14 11.15
CA GLY A 88 -1.61 0.28 12.17
C GLY A 88 -2.85 -0.64 12.32
N ASP A 89 -3.27 -1.31 11.25
CA ASP A 89 -4.29 -2.36 11.24
C ASP A 89 -3.81 -3.51 10.31
N PRO A 90 -3.16 -4.56 10.83
CA PRO A 90 -2.64 -5.64 10.00
C PRO A 90 -3.74 -6.46 9.33
N ILE A 91 -4.93 -6.58 9.94
CA ILE A 91 -6.04 -7.30 9.33
C ILE A 91 -6.46 -6.60 8.04
N ARG A 92 -6.62 -5.27 8.09
CA ARG A 92 -6.89 -4.46 6.88
C ARG A 92 -5.72 -4.49 5.91
N TRP A 93 -4.49 -4.35 6.42
CA TRP A 93 -3.28 -4.21 5.59
C TRP A 93 -3.08 -5.40 4.65
N PHE A 94 -3.42 -6.60 5.10
CA PHE A 94 -3.28 -7.85 4.35
C PHE A 94 -4.62 -8.45 3.89
N ALA A 95 -5.72 -7.68 3.91
CA ALA A 95 -7.04 -8.15 3.48
C ALA A 95 -7.14 -8.37 1.96
N GLU A 96 -6.28 -7.71 1.19
CA GLU A 96 -6.24 -7.82 -0.27
C GLU A 96 -5.73 -9.20 -0.73
N PRO A 97 -6.19 -9.70 -1.88
CA PRO A 97 -5.55 -10.83 -2.56
C PRO A 97 -4.05 -10.60 -2.78
N GLU A 98 -3.25 -11.67 -2.77
CA GLU A 98 -1.77 -11.61 -2.88
C GLU A 98 -1.31 -10.79 -4.09
N ASP A 99 -1.94 -10.99 -5.25
CA ASP A 99 -1.60 -10.29 -6.49
C ASP A 99 -1.90 -8.78 -6.42
N VAL A 100 -3.01 -8.39 -5.78
CA VAL A 100 -3.38 -6.99 -5.56
C VAL A 100 -2.42 -6.34 -4.56
N TYR A 101 -2.13 -7.01 -3.44
CA TYR A 101 -1.20 -6.53 -2.41
C TYR A 101 0.20 -6.28 -2.99
N VAL A 102 0.72 -7.25 -3.73
CA VAL A 102 2.06 -7.17 -4.34
C VAL A 102 2.10 -6.09 -5.42
N ARG A 103 1.08 -5.99 -6.27
CA ARG A 103 1.00 -4.96 -7.31
C ARG A 103 0.99 -3.56 -6.70
N ARG A 104 0.19 -3.33 -5.66
CA ARG A 104 0.12 -2.05 -4.94
C ARG A 104 1.48 -1.64 -4.39
N LEU A 105 2.11 -2.51 -3.58
CA LEU A 105 3.42 -2.18 -2.99
C LEU A 105 4.52 -1.99 -4.04
N SER A 106 4.48 -2.75 -5.14
CA SER A 106 5.44 -2.60 -6.23
C SER A 106 5.25 -1.27 -6.98
N ALA A 107 4.01 -0.81 -7.13
CA ALA A 107 3.69 0.45 -7.80
C ALA A 107 4.12 1.68 -6.97
N GLU A 108 4.16 1.57 -5.64
CA GLU A 108 4.56 2.66 -4.74
C GLU A 108 6.09 2.95 -4.77
N VAL A 109 6.91 2.07 -5.34
CA VAL A 109 8.38 2.12 -5.22
C VAL A 109 9.02 3.35 -5.87
N ASN A 110 8.56 3.70 -7.06
CA ASN A 110 9.21 4.70 -7.92
C ASN A 110 8.51 6.06 -7.92
N PRO A 111 7.17 6.14 -7.96
CA PRO A 111 6.48 7.42 -7.91
C PRO A 111 6.76 8.20 -6.63
N SER A 112 6.64 9.52 -6.72
CA SER A 112 6.51 10.42 -5.56
C SER A 112 5.04 10.82 -5.40
N ASP A 113 4.72 11.62 -4.39
CA ASP A 113 3.35 12.09 -4.14
C ASP A 113 2.78 13.01 -5.23
N ALA A 114 3.58 13.35 -6.25
CA ALA A 114 3.17 14.08 -7.44
C ALA A 114 3.96 13.66 -8.68
N LEU A 115 3.31 13.80 -9.84
CA LEU A 115 3.80 13.51 -11.19
C LEU A 115 3.36 14.62 -12.14
N LEU A 116 4.33 15.22 -12.85
CA LEU A 116 4.08 16.07 -14.01
C LEU A 116 4.39 15.28 -15.28
N THR A 117 3.38 15.03 -16.10
CA THR A 117 3.51 14.27 -17.34
C THR A 117 4.06 15.13 -18.48
N LEU A 118 4.58 14.49 -19.54
CA LEU A 118 5.12 15.14 -20.74
C LEU A 118 4.09 15.99 -21.50
N ASP A 119 2.79 15.65 -21.40
CA ASP A 119 1.67 16.44 -21.94
C ASP A 119 1.23 17.57 -20.99
N GLY A 120 1.94 17.78 -19.88
CA GLY A 120 1.73 18.90 -18.97
C GLY A 120 0.64 18.68 -17.92
N ARG A 121 0.18 17.44 -17.70
CA ARG A 121 -0.79 17.13 -16.64
C ARG A 121 -0.08 17.01 -15.30
N TRP A 122 -0.60 17.72 -14.30
CA TRP A 122 -0.21 17.58 -12.91
C TRP A 122 -1.14 16.59 -12.22
N LEU A 123 -0.55 15.56 -11.60
CA LEU A 123 -1.25 14.53 -10.83
C LEU A 123 -0.57 14.42 -9.47
N ASP A 124 -1.34 14.31 -8.40
CA ASP A 124 -0.83 14.07 -7.06
C ASP A 124 -1.60 12.96 -6.32
N ILE A 125 -1.09 12.54 -5.17
CA ILE A 125 -1.67 11.47 -4.35
C ILE A 125 -3.10 11.79 -3.87
N SER A 126 -3.44 13.09 -3.80
CA SER A 126 -4.78 13.58 -3.44
C SER A 126 -5.69 13.83 -4.63
N SER A 127 -5.18 13.69 -5.85
CA SER A 127 -5.91 14.02 -7.04
C SER A 127 -7.05 13.02 -7.20
N ASP A 128 -8.27 13.50 -6.92
CA ASP A 128 -9.54 12.85 -7.29
C ASP A 128 -9.70 12.67 -8.81
N VAL A 129 -8.67 13.03 -9.60
CA VAL A 129 -8.59 13.04 -11.08
C VAL A 129 -8.65 11.65 -11.72
N PHE A 130 -8.90 10.62 -10.91
CA PHE A 130 -9.62 9.43 -11.37
C PHE A 130 -11.13 9.75 -11.43
N ASP A 131 -11.46 10.70 -12.30
CA ASP A 131 -12.80 10.97 -12.76
C ASP A 131 -13.43 9.64 -13.23
N GLU A 132 -14.74 9.45 -13.07
CA GLU A 132 -15.39 8.20 -13.49
C GLU A 132 -15.16 7.90 -15.00
N GLU A 133 -14.88 8.93 -15.81
CA GLU A 133 -14.51 8.81 -17.23
C GLU A 133 -13.04 8.45 -17.49
N THR A 134 -12.10 8.73 -16.57
CA THR A 134 -10.66 8.44 -16.72
C THR A 134 -10.18 7.30 -15.82
N LYS A 135 -11.04 6.74 -14.96
CA LYS A 135 -10.85 5.42 -14.36
C LYS A 135 -10.84 4.37 -15.46
N THR A 136 -9.67 4.14 -16.07
CA THR A 136 -9.55 3.08 -17.07
C THR A 136 -9.73 1.68 -16.49
N ASP A 137 -9.65 1.51 -15.15
CA ASP A 137 -9.74 0.20 -14.49
C ASP A 137 -9.85 0.22 -12.95
N GLY A 138 -9.94 1.39 -12.29
CA GLY A 138 -9.90 1.47 -10.82
C GLY A 138 -8.50 1.50 -10.20
N SER A 139 -7.45 1.72 -10.99
CA SER A 139 -6.07 1.92 -10.52
C SER A 139 -5.92 3.10 -9.56
N SER A 140 -5.05 2.93 -8.55
CA SER A 140 -4.57 4.01 -7.68
C SER A 140 -3.63 4.98 -8.39
N TYR A 141 -3.37 6.16 -7.78
CA TYR A 141 -2.35 7.11 -8.25
C TYR A 141 -1.00 6.43 -8.50
N PHE A 142 -0.55 5.59 -7.57
CA PHE A 142 0.74 4.92 -7.66
C PHE A 142 0.79 3.91 -8.82
N GLU A 143 -0.28 3.15 -9.05
CA GLU A 143 -0.36 2.23 -10.20
C GLU A 143 -0.29 2.98 -11.52
N TYR A 144 -1.04 4.08 -11.65
CA TYR A 144 -0.98 4.94 -12.83
C TYR A 144 0.43 5.52 -13.03
N ALA A 145 1.01 6.12 -11.98
CA ALA A 145 2.31 6.77 -12.06
C ALA A 145 3.43 5.76 -12.37
N ASP A 146 3.38 4.57 -11.78
CA ASP A 146 4.36 3.52 -12.05
C ASP A 146 4.30 3.02 -13.49
N ASP A 147 3.09 2.80 -14.01
CA ASP A 147 2.87 2.42 -15.41
C ASP A 147 3.30 3.54 -16.38
N TYR A 148 3.00 4.79 -16.06
CA TYR A 148 3.48 5.95 -16.83
C TYR A 148 5.02 5.95 -16.92
N LEU A 149 5.72 5.79 -15.80
CA LEU A 149 7.18 5.73 -15.75
C LEU A 149 7.79 4.54 -16.53
N ARG A 150 7.02 3.47 -16.75
CA ARG A 150 7.43 2.35 -17.62
C ARG A 150 7.28 2.68 -19.11
N ARG A 151 6.27 3.48 -19.47
CA ARG A 151 5.88 3.77 -20.86
C ARG A 151 6.56 5.01 -21.45
N VAL A 152 7.07 5.93 -20.63
CA VAL A 152 7.81 7.08 -21.14
C VAL A 152 9.03 6.65 -21.97
N PRO A 153 9.36 7.38 -23.06
CA PRO A 153 10.49 7.05 -23.93
C PRO A 153 11.80 6.82 -23.17
N ASP A 154 12.62 5.89 -23.68
CA ASP A 154 13.89 5.52 -23.06
C ASP A 154 14.90 6.69 -23.00
N ASP A 155 14.76 7.66 -23.89
CA ASP A 155 15.57 8.87 -23.97
C ASP A 155 15.07 10.01 -23.07
N CYS A 156 13.95 9.85 -22.37
CA CYS A 156 13.45 10.84 -21.42
C CYS A 156 14.32 10.94 -20.16
N TYR A 157 14.48 12.18 -19.68
CA TYR A 157 15.03 12.46 -18.36
C TYR A 157 13.91 12.41 -17.32
N LEU A 158 14.10 11.59 -16.30
CA LEU A 158 13.23 11.60 -15.12
C LEU A 158 13.84 12.50 -14.06
N VAL A 159 13.10 13.52 -13.63
CA VAL A 159 13.54 14.48 -12.63
C VAL A 159 12.68 14.31 -11.39
N ARG A 160 13.30 13.90 -10.27
CA ARG A 160 12.64 13.87 -8.96
C ARG A 160 12.96 15.15 -8.22
N VAL A 161 11.94 15.97 -7.99
CA VAL A 161 12.07 17.19 -7.19
C VAL A 161 11.71 16.86 -5.75
N ARG A 162 12.59 17.25 -4.80
CA ARG A 162 12.33 17.13 -3.36
C ARG A 162 12.34 18.52 -2.76
N PHE A 163 11.23 18.91 -2.16
CA PHE A 163 11.13 20.13 -1.36
C PHE A 163 11.23 19.73 0.12
N HIS A 164 12.10 20.41 0.84
CA HIS A 164 12.23 20.28 2.28
C HIS A 164 11.93 21.66 2.89
N ASN A 165 11.00 21.70 3.84
CA ASN A 165 10.75 22.88 4.66
C ASN A 165 11.62 22.84 5.92
#